data_AF-A0A6I9PLH3-F1
#
_entry.id   AF-A0A6I9PLH3-F1
#
_cell.length_a   1.000
_cell.length_b   1.000
_cell.length_c   1.000
_cell.angle_alpha   90.00
_cell.angle_beta   90.00
_cell.angle_gamma   90.00
#
_symmetry.space_group_name_H-M   'P 1'
#
loop_
_entity.id
_entity.type
_entity.pdbx_description
1 polymer ?
#
loop_
_entity_poly.entity_id
_entity_poly.type
_entity_poly.pdbx_seq_one_letter_code
_entity_poly.pdbx_strand_id
1 'polypeptide(L)'
;MTPVACTSLSEYLTSTFNPYVANVTAAAMLCSEVLCQWKGRCVRKNYECGRYLHLNPERFSILRADRKYVAVGIPSEDDLKMWEEHFTCQCYAGESCTPKLVIPTKIKQIWV
;
A
#
# COMPACT_ATOMS: atom_id res chain seq x y z
N MET A 1 -27.25 -5.73 -17.80
CA MET A 1 -26.85 -6.12 -16.43
C MET A 1 -28.13 -6.43 -15.66
N THR A 2 -28.27 -7.61 -15.06
CA THR A 2 -29.49 -8.02 -14.34
C THR A 2 -29.45 -7.57 -12.89
N PRO A 3 -30.60 -7.49 -12.17
CA PRO A 3 -30.63 -7.15 -10.75
C PRO A 3 -29.71 -8.03 -9.89
N VAL A 4 -29.66 -9.33 -10.17
CA VAL A 4 -28.77 -10.30 -9.50
C VAL A 4 -27.30 -9.95 -9.72
N ALA A 5 -26.92 -9.62 -10.96
CA ALA A 5 -25.54 -9.26 -11.27
C ALA A 5 -25.09 -7.97 -10.55
N CYS A 6 -25.99 -6.98 -10.42
CA CYS A 6 -25.70 -5.75 -9.67
C CYS A 6 -25.50 -6.01 -8.18
N THR A 7 -26.36 -6.83 -7.56
CA THR A 7 -26.22 -7.18 -6.13
C THR A 7 -24.92 -7.95 -5.87
N SER A 8 -24.61 -8.97 -6.68
CA SER A 8 -23.36 -9.73 -6.55
C SER A 8 -22.12 -8.85 -6.73
N LEU A 9 -22.15 -7.91 -7.69
CA LEU A 9 -21.06 -6.95 -7.84
C LEU A 9 -20.92 -6.05 -6.61
N SER A 10 -22.03 -5.53 -6.07
CA SER A 10 -22.02 -4.68 -4.88
C SER A 10 -21.42 -5.40 -3.65
N GLU A 11 -21.75 -6.67 -3.47
CA GLU A 11 -21.18 -7.51 -2.40
C GLU A 11 -19.68 -7.76 -2.60
N TYR A 12 -19.27 -8.06 -3.83
CA TYR A 12 -17.84 -8.23 -4.16
C TYR A 12 -17.04 -6.94 -3.92
N LEU A 13 -17.59 -5.80 -4.33
CA LEU A 13 -16.97 -4.50 -4.13
C LEU A 13 -16.76 -4.22 -2.64
N THR A 14 -17.78 -4.44 -1.83
CA THR A 14 -17.73 -4.11 -0.39
C THR A 14 -16.91 -5.09 0.44
N SER A 15 -16.95 -6.39 0.12
CA SER A 15 -16.27 -7.44 0.89
C SER A 15 -14.81 -7.65 0.49
N THR A 16 -14.47 -7.49 -0.79
CA THR A 16 -13.18 -7.96 -1.34
C THR A 16 -12.43 -6.84 -2.04
N PHE A 17 -13.03 -6.23 -3.07
CA PHE A 17 -12.30 -5.34 -3.96
C PHE A 17 -11.94 -4.01 -3.29
N ASN A 18 -12.89 -3.33 -2.64
CA ASN A 18 -12.61 -2.04 -2.00
C ASN A 18 -11.58 -2.15 -0.86
N PRO A 19 -11.67 -3.15 0.07
CA PRO A 19 -10.61 -3.36 1.06
C PRO A 19 -9.24 -3.65 0.44
N TYR A 20 -9.18 -4.39 -0.66
CA TYR A 20 -7.92 -4.64 -1.37
C TYR A 20 -7.35 -3.36 -1.99
N VAL A 21 -8.18 -2.54 -2.64
CA VAL A 21 -7.78 -1.23 -3.18
C VAL A 21 -7.22 -0.34 -2.06
N ALA A 22 -7.84 -0.34 -0.88
CA ALA A 22 -7.33 0.37 0.28
C ALA A 22 -5.96 -0.18 0.75
N ASN A 23 -5.77 -1.50 0.78
CA ASN A 23 -4.48 -2.13 1.12
C ASN A 23 -3.36 -1.65 0.17
N VAL A 24 -3.55 -1.77 -1.15
CA VAL A 24 -2.52 -1.36 -2.13
C VAL A 24 -2.24 0.13 -2.10
N THR A 25 -3.27 0.95 -1.90
CA THR A 25 -3.12 2.41 -1.84
C THR A 25 -2.34 2.82 -0.59
N ALA A 26 -2.69 2.26 0.57
CA ALA A 26 -1.97 2.50 1.80
C ALA A 26 -0.53 1.96 1.75
N ALA A 27 -0.29 0.81 1.11
CA ALA A 27 1.06 0.29 0.87
C ALA A 27 1.90 1.25 0.01
N ALA A 28 1.31 1.81 -1.06
CA ALA A 28 1.98 2.80 -1.91
C ALA A 28 2.35 4.08 -1.15
N MET A 29 1.44 4.59 -0.32
CA MET A 29 1.70 5.75 0.53
C MET A 29 2.82 5.47 1.54
N LEU A 30 2.74 4.32 2.23
CA LEU A 30 3.77 3.93 3.19
C LEU A 30 5.13 3.73 2.52
N CYS A 31 5.18 3.10 1.35
CA CYS A 31 6.44 2.91 0.63
C CYS A 31 7.04 4.25 0.17
N SER A 32 6.20 5.17 -0.30
CA SER A 32 6.62 6.53 -0.63
C SER A 32 7.27 7.22 0.58
N GLU A 33 6.68 7.09 1.77
CA GLU A 33 7.25 7.58 3.03
C GLU A 33 8.60 6.93 3.36
N VAL A 34 8.59 5.61 3.52
CA VAL A 34 9.68 4.89 4.20
C VAL A 34 10.86 4.58 3.28
N LEU A 35 10.66 4.60 1.96
CA LEU A 35 11.72 4.29 0.99
C LEU A 35 12.07 5.48 0.10
N CYS A 36 11.09 6.30 -0.25
CA CYS A 36 11.25 7.40 -1.22
C CYS A 36 11.07 8.79 -0.60
N GLN A 37 11.11 8.90 0.73
CA GLN A 37 11.17 10.17 1.46
C GLN A 37 10.00 11.11 1.16
N TRP A 38 8.82 10.57 0.83
CA TRP A 38 7.64 11.30 0.31
C TRP A 38 7.84 12.03 -1.03
N LYS A 39 9.00 11.86 -1.67
CA LYS A 39 9.43 12.59 -2.87
C LYS A 39 9.31 11.78 -4.15
N GLY A 40 8.86 10.53 -4.04
CA GLY A 40 8.69 9.64 -5.18
C GLY A 40 7.75 8.48 -4.87
N ARG A 41 7.41 7.74 -5.91
CA ARG A 41 6.65 6.50 -5.80
C ARG A 41 7.57 5.29 -5.94
N CYS A 42 7.22 4.22 -5.22
CA CYS A 42 7.91 2.94 -5.35
C CYS A 42 7.53 2.26 -6.67
N VAL A 43 8.54 1.82 -7.40
CA VAL A 43 8.40 1.04 -8.63
C VAL A 43 9.24 -0.22 -8.51
N ARG A 44 8.78 -1.32 -9.11
CA ARG A 44 9.52 -2.60 -9.07
C ARG A 44 10.87 -2.42 -9.78
N LYS A 45 11.95 -2.94 -9.17
CA LYS A 45 13.28 -3.00 -9.81
C LYS A 45 13.29 -3.93 -11.01
N ASN A 46 12.58 -5.07 -10.89
CA ASN A 46 12.35 -6.02 -11.97
C ASN A 46 10.85 -6.16 -12.20
N TYR A 47 10.38 -5.77 -13.38
CA TYR A 47 8.97 -5.85 -13.74
C TYR A 47 8.43 -7.28 -13.82
N GLU A 48 9.28 -8.25 -14.19
CA GLU A 48 8.94 -9.68 -14.29
C GLU A 48 8.85 -10.37 -12.92
N CYS A 49 9.23 -9.68 -11.85
CA CYS A 49 9.14 -10.25 -10.51
C CYS A 49 7.68 -10.22 -10.01
N GLY A 50 7.18 -11.36 -9.52
CA GLY A 50 5.85 -11.51 -8.91
C GLY A 50 5.70 -10.89 -7.52
N ARG A 51 6.47 -9.84 -7.21
CA ARG A 51 6.43 -9.11 -5.93
C ARG A 51 5.62 -7.83 -6.10
N TYR A 52 4.49 -7.79 -5.43
CA TYR A 52 3.56 -6.67 -5.45
C TYR A 52 3.59 -5.92 -4.13
N LEU A 53 3.24 -4.63 -4.19
CA LEU A 53 3.25 -3.75 -3.03
C LEU A 53 1.93 -3.90 -2.27
N HIS A 54 1.95 -4.73 -1.22
CA HIS A 54 0.83 -4.98 -0.31
C HIS A 54 1.26 -4.74 1.13
N LEU A 55 0.32 -4.31 1.96
CA LEU A 55 0.48 -4.35 3.41
C LEU A 55 0.34 -5.80 3.88
N ASN A 56 1.25 -6.22 4.77
CA ASN A 56 1.19 -7.53 5.41
C ASN A 56 -0.06 -7.63 6.30
N PRO A 57 -0.98 -8.59 6.05
CA PRO A 57 -2.23 -8.73 6.79
C PRO A 57 -2.05 -9.12 8.26
N GLU A 58 -0.89 -9.68 8.64
CA GLU A 58 -0.57 -9.97 10.05
C GLU A 58 -0.17 -8.71 10.83
N ARG A 59 0.19 -7.64 10.11
CA ARG A 59 0.74 -6.40 10.68
C ARG A 59 -0.18 -5.20 10.52
N PHE A 60 -1.10 -5.26 9.56
CA PHE A 60 -2.03 -4.18 9.24
C PHE A 60 -3.47 -4.66 9.17
N SER A 61 -4.36 -3.87 9.78
CA SER A 61 -5.80 -4.01 9.65
C SER A 61 -6.35 -2.91 8.75
N ILE A 62 -7.17 -3.29 7.77
CA ILE A 62 -7.92 -2.36 6.92
C ILE A 62 -9.30 -2.18 7.52
N LEU A 63 -9.58 -0.99 8.05
CA LEU A 63 -10.84 -0.66 8.70
C LEU A 63 -11.61 0.35 7.85
N ARG A 64 -12.94 0.28 7.87
CA ARG A 64 -13.81 1.25 7.21
C ARG A 64 -14.37 2.22 8.25
N ALA A 65 -14.19 3.51 8.04
CA ALA A 65 -14.68 4.57 8.92
C ALA A 65 -15.22 5.74 8.07
N ASP A 66 -16.46 6.13 8.33
CA ASP A 66 -17.16 7.24 7.65
C ASP A 66 -16.92 7.30 6.12
N ARG A 67 -17.20 6.17 5.46
CA ARG A 67 -17.04 5.95 4.00
C ARG A 67 -15.60 5.90 3.47
N LYS A 68 -14.59 6.15 4.30
CA LYS A 68 -13.18 6.00 3.97
C LYS A 68 -12.62 4.70 4.52
N TYR A 69 -11.42 4.34 4.07
CA TYR A 69 -10.65 3.26 4.65
C TYR A 69 -9.46 3.81 5.42
N VAL A 70 -9.05 3.09 6.46
CA VAL A 70 -7.81 3.37 7.19
C VAL A 70 -7.04 2.09 7.37
N ALA A 71 -5.78 2.09 6.99
CA ALA A 71 -4.85 1.03 7.32
C ALA A 71 -4.18 1.37 8.66
N VAL A 72 -4.35 0.51 9.66
CA VAL A 72 -3.76 0.67 10.99
C VAL A 72 -2.79 -0.46 11.25
N GLY A 73 -1.53 -0.14 11.51
CA GLY A 73 -0.51 -1.15 11.72
C GLY A 73 0.91 -0.59 11.71
N ILE A 74 1.90 -1.47 11.80
CA ILE A 74 3.31 -1.12 11.70
C ILE A 74 4.03 -2.23 10.91
N PRO A 75 4.80 -1.89 9.86
CA PRO A 75 5.50 -2.92 9.09
C PRO A 75 6.60 -3.55 9.96
N SER A 76 6.85 -4.83 9.76
CA SER A 76 8.04 -5.47 10.32
C SER A 76 9.30 -5.06 9.55
N GLU A 77 10.47 -5.29 10.14
CA GLU A 77 11.73 -5.09 9.42
C GLU A 77 11.84 -5.97 8.17
N ASP A 78 11.30 -7.18 8.21
CA ASP A 78 11.33 -8.09 7.06
C ASP A 78 10.43 -7.62 5.92
N ASP A 79 9.25 -7.06 6.24
CA ASP A 79 8.38 -6.41 5.24
C ASP A 79 9.13 -5.27 4.53
N LEU A 80 9.87 -4.47 5.31
CA LEU A 80 10.63 -3.33 4.81
C LEU A 80 11.86 -3.74 3.99
N LYS A 81 12.60 -4.77 4.41
CA LYS A 81 13.71 -5.34 3.65
C LYS A 81 13.23 -5.90 2.32
N MET A 82 12.10 -6.62 2.31
CA MET A 82 11.48 -7.10 1.07
C MET A 82 11.17 -5.94 0.11
N TRP A 83 10.66 -4.82 0.62
CA TRP A 83 10.43 -3.63 -0.20
C TRP A 83 11.73 -3.02 -0.71
N GLU A 84 12.73 -2.83 0.14
CA GLU A 84 14.04 -2.29 -0.25
C GLU A 84 14.75 -3.17 -1.29
N GLU A 85 14.63 -4.49 -1.19
CA GLU A 85 15.22 -5.45 -2.13
C GLU A 85 14.57 -5.38 -3.51
N HIS A 86 13.23 -5.28 -3.56
CA HIS A 86 12.47 -5.44 -4.82
C HIS A 86 11.98 -4.13 -5.45
N PHE A 87 12.00 -3.00 -4.72
CA PHE A 87 11.49 -1.71 -5.19
C PHE A 87 12.57 -0.63 -5.19
N THR A 88 12.43 0.31 -6.12
CA THR A 88 13.24 1.53 -6.21
C THR A 88 12.31 2.74 -6.33
N CYS A 89 12.87 3.94 -6.30
CA CYS A 89 12.10 5.18 -6.33
C CYS A 89 12.07 5.78 -7.73
N GLN A 90 10.87 6.12 -8.19
CA GLN A 90 10.65 7.08 -9.26
C GLN A 90 10.22 8.40 -8.64
N CYS A 91 11.09 9.41 -8.68
CA CYS A 91 10.83 10.70 -8.06
C CYS A 91 9.73 11.48 -8.80
N TYR A 92 8.98 12.26 -8.04
CA TYR A 92 8.01 13.20 -8.60
C TYR A 92 8.74 14.34 -9.33
N ALA A 93 8.02 15.05 -10.21
CA ALA A 93 8.59 16.12 -11.00
C ALA A 93 9.20 17.21 -10.11
N GLY A 94 10.46 17.58 -10.37
CA GLY A 94 11.19 18.59 -9.60
C GLY A 94 11.78 18.10 -8.26
N GLU A 95 11.55 16.84 -7.89
CA GLU A 95 12.11 16.24 -6.68
C GLU A 95 13.37 15.40 -6.97
N SER A 96 14.27 15.36 -5.99
CA SER A 96 15.40 14.44 -5.95
C SER A 96 15.19 13.45 -4.81
N CYS A 97 15.17 12.15 -5.14
CA CYS A 97 14.94 11.08 -4.18
C CYS A 97 15.80 9.86 -4.55
N THR A 98 16.14 9.07 -3.55
CA THR A 98 16.83 7.79 -3.73
C THR A 98 16.22 6.77 -2.76
N PRO A 99 16.28 5.47 -3.07
CA PRO A 99 15.88 4.45 -2.11
C PRO A 99 16.71 4.60 -0.83
N LYS A 100 16.03 4.92 0.27
CA LYS A 100 16.63 5.00 1.60
C LYS A 100 15.60 4.54 2.60
N LEU A 101 15.79 3.34 3.14
CA LEU A 101 14.86 2.76 4.08
C LEU A 101 14.87 3.49 5.43
N VAL A 102 13.69 3.84 5.92
CA VAL A 102 13.43 4.44 7.23
C VAL A 102 12.44 3.56 7.98
N ILE A 103 12.88 2.97 9.08
CA ILE A 103 12.06 2.05 9.87
C ILE A 103 11.08 2.85 10.76
N PRO A 104 9.75 2.72 10.58
CA PRO A 104 8.79 3.34 11.48
C PRO A 104 8.85 2.68 12.86
N THR A 105 8.84 3.49 13.92
CA THR A 105 8.81 3.01 15.33
C THR A 105 7.45 3.15 15.99
N LYS A 106 6.47 3.72 15.28
CA LYS A 106 5.12 3.97 15.76
C LYS A 106 4.11 3.35 14.81
N ILE A 107 2.95 2.98 15.36
CA ILE A 107 1.78 2.56 14.58
C ILE A 107 1.43 3.67 13.58
N LYS A 108 1.24 3.27 12.34
CA LYS A 108 0.77 4.10 11.23
C LYS A 108 -0.75 4.01 11.15
N GLN A 109 -1.36 5.15 10.88
CA GLN A 109 -2.76 5.27 10.50
C GLN A 109 -2.80 5.94 9.14
N ILE A 110 -3.03 5.15 8.09
CA ILE A 110 -2.96 5.60 6.70
C ILE A 110 -4.39 5.68 6.17
N TRP A 111 -4.90 6.89 6.08
CA TRP A 111 -6.25 7.17 5.59
C TRP A 111 -6.27 7.22 4.07
N VAL A 112 -7.22 6.50 3.48
CA VAL A 112 -7.44 6.33 2.03
C VAL A 112 -8.89 6.58 1.66
#